data_AF-A0A3Q3ELI0-F1
#
_entry.id   AF-A0A3Q3ELI0-F1
#
_cell.length_a   1.000
_cell.length_b   1.000
_cell.length_c   1.000
_cell.angle_alpha   90.00
_cell.angle_beta   90.00
_cell.angle_gamma   90.00
#
_symmetry.space_group_name_H-M   'P 1'
#
loop_
_entity.id
_entity.type
_entity.pdbx_description
1 polymer ?
#
loop_
_entity_poly.entity_id
_entity_poly.type
_entity_poly.pdbx_seq_one_letter_code
_entity_poly.pdbx_strand_id
1 'polypeptide(L)'
;MWQHFNQVNFITNYQVDQSHERERLKMRIAVLEESVKSCEVECKSSRETVLRLVAELDRERRKTASSASALDSLKVELDGLVEGRRSVEMEKGTLMERVEASKRVVEAARRESHCLEKQVKEFERKLQLSQGETQRAGEKLQMFLEKVVGLLQGKSENVILPTEEDVLYTLDNLCNKSFPEMEARLCHFSEELSEQTEIQHSALQRAQLAEQQVQDLRERLQALETELLTADMQHDGLRHSKLHVKFLEQLSEMMKIDSIAVDLGFDMRLKLILSRAEQLVKQETTALVENKSLSYSLQRKLKAQKDQLDSKGLHIQLLRKKVSELEEEKRSRSALAVERDDAQLEARRLQKQLQRLQGELKASRQSKTELKAQLSHTNELKVEGRGVRTPMPFFFVQLVDFQMVVSKMLGVDDTNLALPNYEIIKLLETLLHSHHHHHLLHHHVNMPWHCPTHQRPHRPQILDLHHTSSLDLSASRSTFQDDAVPFQEA
;
A
#
# COMPACT_ATOMS: atom_id res chain seq x y z
N MET A 1 -77.76 -62.20 41.15
CA MET A 1 -76.44 -62.86 41.04
C MET A 1 -75.94 -62.95 39.59
N TRP A 2 -76.70 -63.50 38.65
CA TRP A 2 -76.27 -63.64 37.24
C TRP A 2 -75.91 -62.31 36.51
N GLN A 3 -76.70 -61.25 36.69
CA GLN A 3 -76.37 -59.92 36.12
C GLN A 3 -75.07 -59.34 36.70
N HIS A 4 -74.80 -59.59 37.98
CA HIS A 4 -73.59 -59.08 38.64
C HIS A 4 -72.34 -59.82 38.13
N PHE A 5 -72.44 -61.12 37.88
CA PHE A 5 -71.35 -61.93 37.31
C PHE A 5 -70.99 -61.51 35.88
N ASN A 6 -71.99 -61.23 35.03
CA ASN A 6 -71.75 -60.73 33.67
C ASN A 6 -71.19 -59.30 33.67
N GLN A 7 -71.64 -58.44 34.58
CA GLN A 7 -71.09 -57.09 34.74
C GLN A 7 -69.60 -57.15 35.15
N VAL A 8 -69.26 -58.02 36.12
CA VAL A 8 -67.88 -58.20 36.59
C VAL A 8 -67.00 -58.78 35.48
N ASN A 9 -67.45 -59.80 34.74
CA ASN A 9 -66.68 -60.39 33.63
C ASN A 9 -66.48 -59.42 32.44
N PHE A 10 -67.46 -58.56 32.16
CA PHE A 10 -67.30 -57.54 31.13
C PHE A 10 -66.27 -56.49 31.54
N ILE A 11 -66.31 -56.06 32.82
CA ILE A 11 -65.34 -55.10 33.37
C ILE A 11 -63.93 -55.70 33.40
N THR A 12 -63.77 -56.97 33.80
CA THR A 12 -62.45 -57.62 33.85
C THR A 12 -61.85 -57.82 32.46
N ASN A 13 -62.63 -58.29 31.47
CA ASN A 13 -62.15 -58.43 30.09
C ASN A 13 -61.78 -57.07 29.47
N TYR A 14 -62.62 -56.05 29.67
CA TYR A 14 -62.33 -54.68 29.23
C TYR A 14 -61.04 -54.12 29.86
N GLN A 15 -60.81 -54.42 31.14
CA GLN A 15 -59.63 -53.98 31.88
C GLN A 15 -58.35 -54.72 31.42
N VAL A 16 -58.46 -55.99 31.06
CA VAL A 16 -57.35 -56.78 30.48
C VAL A 16 -57.01 -56.28 29.07
N ASP A 17 -58.00 -56.03 28.22
CA ASP A 17 -57.78 -55.45 26.88
C ASP A 17 -57.15 -54.04 26.96
N GLN A 18 -57.62 -53.19 27.88
CA GLN A 18 -56.96 -51.91 28.16
C GLN A 18 -55.51 -52.07 28.64
N SER A 19 -55.20 -53.12 29.41
CA SER A 19 -53.84 -53.40 29.87
C SER A 19 -52.94 -53.83 28.71
N HIS A 20 -53.41 -54.72 27.84
CA HIS A 20 -52.68 -55.14 26.64
C HIS A 20 -52.44 -53.98 25.67
N GLU A 21 -53.46 -53.13 25.45
CA GLU A 21 -53.30 -51.94 24.61
C GLU A 21 -52.30 -50.95 25.22
N ARG A 22 -52.36 -50.74 26.54
CA ARG A 22 -51.39 -49.89 27.25
C ARG A 22 -49.97 -50.42 27.10
N GLU A 23 -49.77 -51.72 27.20
CA GLU A 23 -48.45 -52.33 27.05
C GLU A 23 -47.93 -52.24 25.61
N ARG A 24 -48.80 -52.44 24.61
CA ARG A 24 -48.49 -52.22 23.18
C ARG A 24 -48.07 -50.78 22.92
N LEU A 25 -48.79 -49.81 23.48
CA LEU A 25 -48.47 -48.38 23.37
C LEU A 25 -47.14 -48.06 24.05
N LYS A 26 -46.84 -48.61 25.23
CA LYS A 26 -45.53 -48.45 25.88
C LYS A 26 -44.39 -49.00 25.03
N MET A 27 -44.53 -50.21 24.47
CA MET A 27 -43.53 -50.77 23.58
C MET A 27 -43.32 -49.89 22.34
N ARG A 28 -44.42 -49.39 21.75
CA ARG A 28 -44.34 -48.46 20.61
C ARG A 28 -43.67 -47.14 20.97
N ILE A 29 -43.95 -46.58 22.15
CA ILE A 29 -43.28 -45.37 22.68
C ILE A 29 -41.78 -45.66 22.84
N ALA A 30 -41.39 -46.77 23.46
CA ALA A 30 -39.99 -47.12 23.66
C ALA A 30 -39.21 -47.26 22.32
N VAL A 31 -39.80 -47.90 21.32
CA VAL A 31 -39.20 -48.01 19.97
C VAL A 31 -39.07 -46.63 19.31
N LEU A 32 -40.10 -45.79 19.42
CA LEU A 32 -40.05 -44.42 18.89
C LEU A 32 -38.98 -43.58 19.59
N GLU A 33 -38.88 -43.65 20.92
CA GLU A 33 -37.85 -42.96 21.69
C GLU A 33 -36.44 -43.38 21.28
N GLU A 34 -36.21 -44.68 21.07
CA GLU A 34 -34.91 -45.18 20.62
C GLU A 34 -34.59 -44.74 19.19
N SER A 35 -35.59 -44.75 18.29
CA SER A 35 -35.42 -44.24 16.92
C SER A 35 -35.09 -42.75 16.90
N VAL A 36 -35.72 -41.94 17.76
CA VAL A 36 -35.43 -40.51 17.90
C VAL A 36 -34.01 -40.31 18.41
N LYS A 37 -33.59 -41.04 19.45
CA LYS A 37 -32.21 -40.96 19.98
C LYS A 37 -31.17 -41.33 18.92
N SER A 38 -31.41 -42.40 18.15
CA SER A 38 -30.53 -42.82 17.05
C SER A 38 -30.42 -41.71 15.99
N CYS A 39 -31.56 -41.17 15.54
CA CYS A 39 -31.58 -40.05 14.59
C CYS A 39 -30.89 -38.79 15.14
N GLU A 40 -31.00 -38.47 16.42
CA GLU A 40 -30.30 -37.34 17.03
C GLU A 40 -28.78 -37.49 16.99
N VAL A 41 -28.27 -38.69 17.29
CA VAL A 41 -26.83 -38.99 17.22
C VAL A 41 -26.33 -38.90 15.78
N GLU A 42 -27.08 -39.46 14.83
CA GLU A 42 -26.75 -39.36 13.41
C GLU A 42 -26.76 -37.90 12.92
N CYS A 43 -27.77 -37.11 13.30
CA CYS A 43 -27.84 -35.68 12.98
C CYS A 43 -26.65 -34.90 13.56
N LYS A 44 -26.22 -35.23 14.79
CA LYS A 44 -25.03 -34.61 15.42
C LYS A 44 -23.75 -34.95 14.64
N SER A 45 -23.55 -36.23 14.29
CA SER A 45 -22.40 -36.69 13.50
C SER A 45 -22.36 -36.07 12.10
N SER A 46 -23.52 -36.02 11.43
CA SER A 46 -23.68 -35.38 10.12
C SER A 46 -23.36 -33.88 10.20
N ARG A 47 -23.90 -33.18 11.20
CA ARG A 47 -23.59 -31.76 11.43
C ARG A 47 -22.11 -31.52 11.66
N GLU A 48 -21.44 -32.35 12.45
CA GLU A 48 -20.00 -32.24 12.68
C GLU A 48 -19.18 -32.45 11.39
N THR A 49 -19.60 -33.42 10.57
CA THR A 49 -18.97 -33.67 9.26
C THR A 49 -19.13 -32.48 8.32
N VAL A 50 -20.34 -31.90 8.24
CA VAL A 50 -20.59 -30.69 7.45
C VAL A 50 -19.72 -29.53 7.94
N LEU A 51 -19.59 -29.33 9.26
CA LEU A 51 -18.74 -28.27 9.81
C LEU A 51 -17.26 -28.47 9.45
N ARG A 52 -16.74 -29.70 9.50
CA ARG A 52 -15.37 -30.02 9.04
C ARG A 52 -15.19 -29.71 7.55
N LEU A 53 -16.11 -30.17 6.70
CA LEU A 53 -16.04 -29.92 5.25
C LEU A 53 -16.12 -28.43 4.90
N VAL A 54 -16.94 -27.65 5.63
CA VAL A 54 -17.00 -26.20 5.47
C VAL A 54 -15.66 -25.56 5.84
N ALA A 55 -15.04 -25.98 6.95
CA ALA A 55 -13.73 -25.47 7.35
C ALA A 55 -12.62 -25.82 6.34
N GLU A 56 -12.65 -27.03 5.78
CA GLU A 56 -11.75 -27.47 4.70
C GLU A 56 -11.98 -26.64 3.42
N LEU A 57 -13.23 -26.43 3.01
CA LEU A 57 -13.59 -25.61 1.86
C LEU A 57 -13.09 -24.16 2.03
N ASP A 58 -13.25 -23.58 3.21
CA ASP A 58 -12.78 -22.22 3.51
C ASP A 58 -11.25 -22.13 3.56
N ARG A 59 -10.57 -23.19 4.01
CA ARG A 59 -9.11 -23.29 3.92
C ARG A 59 -8.66 -23.36 2.46
N GLU A 60 -9.29 -24.19 1.64
CA GLU A 60 -8.96 -24.28 0.21
C GLU A 60 -9.24 -22.98 -0.54
N ARG A 61 -10.38 -22.33 -0.29
CA ARG A 61 -10.69 -21.01 -0.86
C ARG A 61 -9.62 -19.97 -0.53
N ARG A 62 -9.13 -19.95 0.71
CA ARG A 62 -8.03 -19.05 1.11
C ARG A 62 -6.74 -19.36 0.36
N LYS A 63 -6.39 -20.64 0.20
CA LYS A 63 -5.23 -21.05 -0.60
C LYS A 63 -5.36 -20.63 -2.06
N THR A 64 -6.52 -20.88 -2.68
CA THR A 64 -6.78 -20.47 -4.07
C THR A 64 -6.69 -18.96 -4.22
N ALA A 65 -7.25 -18.19 -3.28
CA ALA A 65 -7.14 -16.73 -3.28
C ALA A 65 -5.68 -16.25 -3.13
N SER A 66 -4.89 -16.85 -2.22
CA SER A 66 -3.47 -16.50 -2.07
C SER A 66 -2.67 -16.86 -3.32
N SER A 67 -2.91 -18.03 -3.92
CA SER A 67 -2.25 -18.44 -5.16
C SER A 67 -2.62 -17.54 -6.33
N ALA A 68 -3.88 -17.11 -6.43
CA ALA A 68 -4.31 -16.14 -7.44
C ALA A 68 -3.58 -14.81 -7.28
N SER A 69 -3.49 -14.27 -6.06
CA SER A 69 -2.74 -13.03 -5.80
C SER A 69 -1.24 -13.16 -6.11
N ALA A 70 -0.63 -14.30 -5.82
CA ALA A 70 0.77 -14.56 -6.16
C ALA A 70 0.99 -14.64 -7.67
N LEU A 71 0.07 -15.28 -8.41
CA LEU A 71 0.11 -15.32 -9.87
C LEU A 71 -0.04 -13.93 -10.48
N ASP A 72 -0.92 -13.09 -9.95
CA ASP A 72 -1.09 -11.73 -10.45
C ASP A 72 0.15 -10.85 -10.15
N SER A 73 0.81 -11.03 -9.00
CA SER A 73 2.10 -10.41 -8.72
C SER A 73 3.19 -10.83 -9.72
N LEU A 74 3.29 -12.14 -9.99
CA LEU A 74 4.26 -12.67 -10.96
C LEU A 74 3.99 -12.20 -12.40
N LYS A 75 2.72 -11.98 -12.78
CA LYS A 75 2.39 -11.38 -14.09
C LYS A 75 2.90 -9.95 -14.20
N VAL A 76 2.68 -9.13 -13.16
CA VAL A 76 3.19 -7.75 -13.14
C VAL A 76 4.71 -7.72 -13.22
N GLU A 77 5.40 -8.58 -12.48
CA GLU A 77 6.86 -8.72 -12.57
C GLU A 77 7.31 -9.17 -13.97
N LEU A 78 6.62 -10.14 -14.59
CA LEU A 78 6.91 -10.60 -15.93
C LEU A 78 6.74 -9.47 -16.96
N ASP A 79 5.66 -8.70 -16.87
CA ASP A 79 5.41 -7.57 -17.76
C ASP A 79 6.52 -6.52 -17.64
N GLY A 80 6.93 -6.19 -16.41
CA GLY A 80 8.06 -5.30 -16.16
C GLY A 80 9.39 -5.83 -16.71
N LEU A 81 9.67 -7.13 -16.56
CA LEU A 81 10.87 -7.77 -17.14
C LEU A 81 10.82 -7.78 -18.68
N VAL A 82 9.65 -7.97 -19.28
CA VAL A 82 9.47 -7.94 -20.73
C VAL A 82 9.71 -6.53 -21.26
N GLU A 83 9.20 -5.49 -20.59
CA GLU A 83 9.46 -4.10 -20.94
C GLU A 83 10.94 -3.74 -20.81
N GLY A 84 11.59 -4.14 -19.71
CA GLY A 84 13.03 -3.96 -19.51
C GLY A 84 13.85 -4.62 -20.62
N ARG A 85 13.51 -5.86 -21.00
CA ARG A 85 14.15 -6.56 -22.12
C ARG A 85 14.00 -5.79 -23.44
N ARG A 86 12.80 -5.27 -23.75
CA ARG A 86 12.58 -4.47 -24.96
C ARG A 86 13.45 -3.21 -24.97
N SER A 87 13.58 -2.52 -23.84
CA SER A 87 14.44 -1.34 -23.71
C SER A 87 15.91 -1.68 -24.00
N VAL A 88 16.43 -2.74 -23.40
CA VAL A 88 17.82 -3.19 -23.62
C VAL A 88 18.05 -3.64 -25.07
N GLU A 89 17.10 -4.32 -25.70
CA GLU A 89 17.21 -4.71 -27.11
C GLU A 89 17.26 -3.48 -28.03
N MET A 90 16.48 -2.44 -27.73
CA MET A 90 16.51 -1.18 -28.47
C MET A 90 17.84 -0.46 -28.30
N GLU A 91 18.37 -0.35 -27.07
CA GLU A 91 19.70 0.21 -26.81
C GLU A 91 20.80 -0.55 -27.55
N LYS A 92 20.77 -1.88 -27.49
CA LYS A 92 21.68 -2.75 -28.26
C LYS A 92 21.62 -2.45 -29.75
N GLY A 93 20.42 -2.29 -30.32
CA GLY A 93 20.23 -1.87 -31.72
C GLY A 93 20.94 -0.56 -32.04
N THR A 94 20.69 0.48 -31.24
CA THR A 94 21.32 1.80 -31.44
C THR A 94 22.86 1.76 -31.30
N LEU A 95 23.38 0.96 -30.35
CA LEU A 95 24.82 0.79 -30.17
C LEU A 95 25.45 0.05 -31.35
N MET A 96 24.79 -0.98 -31.90
CA MET A 96 25.26 -1.66 -33.11
C MET A 96 25.32 -0.71 -34.30
N GLU A 97 24.27 0.09 -34.53
CA GLU A 97 24.25 1.10 -35.60
C GLU A 97 25.40 2.12 -35.45
N ARG A 98 25.68 2.58 -34.22
CA ARG A 98 26.81 3.46 -33.94
C ARG A 98 28.16 2.81 -34.21
N VAL A 99 28.33 1.54 -33.85
CA VAL A 99 29.56 0.78 -34.12
C VAL A 99 29.77 0.62 -35.63
N GLU A 100 28.71 0.28 -36.38
CA GLU A 100 28.77 0.17 -37.84
C GLU A 100 29.07 1.51 -38.52
N ALA A 101 28.47 2.60 -38.03
CA ALA A 101 28.79 3.95 -38.50
C ALA A 101 30.26 4.29 -38.24
N SER A 102 30.76 4.06 -37.01
CA SER A 102 32.16 4.29 -36.66
C SER A 102 33.10 3.43 -37.52
N LYS A 103 32.75 2.17 -37.80
CA LYS A 103 33.52 1.28 -38.67
C LYS A 103 33.64 1.86 -40.08
N ARG A 104 32.53 2.35 -40.66
CA ARG A 104 32.54 3.01 -41.97
C ARG A 104 33.44 4.24 -42.00
N VAL A 105 33.41 5.08 -40.95
CA VAL A 105 34.30 6.25 -40.84
C VAL A 105 35.77 5.83 -40.77
N VAL A 106 36.10 4.83 -39.93
CA VAL A 106 37.48 4.33 -39.81
C VAL A 106 37.98 3.75 -41.13
N GLU A 107 37.14 3.01 -41.85
CA GLU A 107 37.50 2.51 -43.18
C GLU A 107 37.72 3.63 -44.20
N ALA A 108 36.89 4.68 -44.19
CA ALA A 108 37.10 5.85 -45.05
C ALA A 108 38.43 6.54 -44.74
N ALA A 109 38.71 6.81 -43.46
CA ALA A 109 39.98 7.40 -43.02
C ALA A 109 41.19 6.54 -43.39
N ARG A 110 41.08 5.20 -43.31
CA ARG A 110 42.14 4.28 -43.77
C ARG A 110 42.38 4.39 -45.28
N ARG A 111 41.33 4.49 -46.10
CA ARG A 111 41.46 4.66 -47.55
C ARG A 111 42.13 5.99 -47.90
N GLU A 112 41.76 7.06 -47.20
CA GLU A 112 42.37 8.38 -47.37
C GLU A 112 43.85 8.39 -46.96
N SER A 113 44.18 7.83 -45.79
CA SER A 113 45.57 7.67 -45.34
C SER A 113 46.42 6.96 -46.37
N HIS A 114 45.91 5.87 -46.94
CA HIS A 114 46.63 5.11 -47.98
C HIS A 114 46.80 5.91 -49.30
N CYS A 115 45.84 6.76 -49.65
CA CYS A 115 45.96 7.67 -50.79
C CYS A 115 47.07 8.72 -50.54
N LEU A 116 47.06 9.35 -49.36
CA LEU A 116 48.07 10.33 -48.96
C LEU A 116 49.46 9.71 -48.91
N GLU A 117 49.62 8.49 -48.38
CA GLU A 117 50.90 7.76 -48.40
C GLU A 117 51.43 7.55 -49.82
N LYS A 118 50.55 7.24 -50.79
CA LYS A 118 50.96 7.11 -52.20
C LYS A 118 51.44 8.43 -52.77
N GLN A 119 50.76 9.54 -52.45
CA GLN A 119 51.15 10.87 -52.88
C GLN A 119 52.49 11.29 -52.28
N VAL A 120 52.70 11.05 -50.97
CA VAL A 120 53.99 11.32 -50.30
C VAL A 120 55.12 10.56 -51.00
N LYS A 121 54.95 9.26 -51.25
CA LYS A 121 55.95 8.45 -51.98
C LYS A 121 56.20 8.93 -53.41
N GLU A 122 55.21 9.54 -54.07
CA GLU A 122 55.38 10.12 -55.40
C GLU A 122 56.15 11.44 -55.36
N PHE A 123 55.83 12.31 -54.40
CA PHE A 123 56.56 13.56 -54.20
C PHE A 123 58.01 13.32 -53.78
N GLU A 124 58.28 12.33 -52.93
CA GLU A 124 59.64 11.91 -52.59
C GLU A 124 60.43 11.51 -53.85
N ARG A 125 59.82 10.72 -54.76
CA ARG A 125 60.43 10.34 -56.03
C ARG A 125 60.70 11.55 -56.93
N LYS A 126 59.74 12.48 -57.08
CA LYS A 126 59.90 13.71 -57.86
C LYS A 126 61.01 14.61 -57.29
N LEU A 127 61.06 14.74 -55.97
CA LEU A 127 62.09 15.51 -55.28
C LEU A 127 63.48 14.95 -55.57
N GLN A 128 63.67 13.64 -55.43
CA GLN A 128 64.94 12.96 -55.72
C GLN A 128 65.36 13.15 -57.19
N LEU A 129 64.42 13.04 -58.14
CA LEU A 129 64.69 13.29 -59.56
C LEU A 129 65.16 14.74 -59.81
N SER A 130 64.44 15.73 -59.27
CA SER A 130 64.80 17.15 -59.43
C SER A 130 66.15 17.50 -58.78
N GLN A 131 66.46 16.91 -57.62
CA GLN A 131 67.77 17.05 -56.98
C GLN A 131 68.88 16.50 -57.87
N GLY A 132 68.69 15.32 -58.47
CA GLY A 132 69.67 14.74 -59.40
C GLY A 132 69.84 15.54 -60.71
N GLU A 133 68.81 16.25 -61.17
CA GLU A 133 68.88 17.15 -62.33
C GLU A 133 69.61 18.45 -62.01
N THR A 134 69.27 19.09 -60.89
CA THR A 134 69.95 20.32 -60.44
C THR A 134 71.43 20.08 -60.17
N GLN A 135 71.80 18.93 -59.60
CA GLN A 135 73.19 18.53 -59.41
C GLN A 135 73.93 18.38 -60.74
N ARG A 136 73.36 17.65 -61.72
CA ARG A 136 73.94 17.52 -63.07
C ARG A 136 74.06 18.85 -63.80
N ALA A 137 73.09 19.75 -63.64
CA ALA A 137 73.16 21.10 -64.22
C ALA A 137 74.27 21.95 -63.57
N GLY A 138 74.42 21.85 -62.25
CA GLY A 138 75.52 22.49 -61.51
C GLY A 138 76.89 22.02 -61.98
N GLU A 139 77.08 20.70 -62.16
CA GLU A 139 78.31 20.12 -62.71
C GLU A 139 78.62 20.65 -64.12
N LYS A 140 77.62 20.74 -65.00
CA LYS A 140 77.78 21.31 -66.36
C LYS A 140 78.17 22.79 -66.34
N LEU A 141 77.55 23.59 -65.47
CA LEU A 141 77.87 25.01 -65.33
C LEU A 141 79.33 25.19 -64.87
N GLN A 142 79.78 24.36 -63.94
CA GLN A 142 81.15 24.39 -63.46
C GLN A 142 82.16 24.09 -64.58
N MET A 143 81.93 23.04 -65.38
CA MET A 143 82.76 22.74 -66.56
C MET A 143 82.76 23.88 -67.59
N PHE A 144 81.64 24.58 -67.77
CA PHE A 144 81.56 25.72 -68.68
C PHE A 144 82.40 26.90 -68.20
N LEU A 145 82.32 27.23 -66.91
CA LEU A 145 83.11 28.31 -66.31
C LEU A 145 84.61 28.07 -66.49
N GLU A 146 85.07 26.83 -66.30
CA GLU A 146 86.46 26.43 -66.54
C GLU A 146 86.90 26.67 -68.00
N LYS A 147 86.03 26.37 -68.98
CA LYS A 147 86.31 26.65 -70.41
C LYS A 147 86.42 28.14 -70.72
N VAL A 148 85.54 28.98 -70.17
CA VAL A 148 85.55 30.43 -70.41
C VAL A 148 86.83 31.07 -69.88
N VAL A 149 87.29 30.65 -68.70
CA VAL A 149 88.57 31.11 -68.14
C VAL A 149 89.74 30.79 -69.08
N GLY A 150 89.74 29.60 -69.71
CA GLY A 150 90.76 29.22 -70.69
C GLY A 150 90.75 30.05 -71.97
N LEU A 151 89.56 30.48 -72.44
CA LEU A 151 89.43 31.29 -73.65
C LEU A 151 89.86 32.75 -73.45
N LEU A 152 89.59 33.31 -72.27
CA LEU A 152 89.94 34.71 -71.96
C LEU A 152 91.46 34.93 -71.74
N GLN A 153 92.27 33.86 -71.66
CA GLN A 153 93.73 33.94 -71.53
C GLN A 153 94.49 34.01 -72.88
N GLY A 154 93.82 33.80 -74.02
CA GLY A 154 94.47 33.73 -75.32
C GLY A 154 93.94 34.77 -76.30
N LYS A 155 94.78 35.79 -76.59
CA LYS A 155 94.75 36.68 -77.77
C LYS A 155 94.11 38.07 -77.57
N SER A 156 94.96 39.03 -77.22
CA SER A 156 94.92 40.45 -77.62
C SER A 156 96.39 40.81 -77.92
N GLU A 157 96.82 41.23 -79.11
CA GLU A 157 96.56 42.50 -79.83
C GLU A 157 97.11 42.33 -81.27
N ASN A 158 96.30 42.48 -82.32
CA ASN A 158 95.97 43.71 -83.07
C ASN A 158 97.00 44.12 -84.13
N VAL A 159 96.61 43.88 -85.38
CA VAL A 159 97.22 44.35 -86.63
C VAL A 159 96.80 45.82 -86.89
N ILE A 160 97.74 46.63 -87.36
CA ILE A 160 97.65 48.09 -87.57
C ILE A 160 96.95 48.43 -88.90
N LEU A 161 96.25 49.58 -88.87
CA LEU A 161 95.51 50.29 -89.91
C LEU A 161 96.26 50.48 -91.25
N PRO A 162 95.54 50.53 -92.40
CA PRO A 162 96.21 50.57 -93.69
C PRO A 162 95.95 51.93 -94.45
N THR A 163 96.93 52.34 -95.27
CA THR A 163 97.26 53.58 -96.03
C THR A 163 96.43 53.79 -97.33
N GLU A 164 96.68 54.80 -98.17
CA GLU A 164 95.90 55.15 -99.40
C GLU A 164 95.86 54.03 -100.48
N GLU A 165 96.91 53.22 -100.60
CA GLU A 165 96.93 51.99 -101.41
C GLU A 165 96.04 50.90 -100.79
N ASP A 166 95.89 50.97 -99.46
CA ASP A 166 94.94 50.17 -98.72
C ASP A 166 93.52 50.72 -98.79
N VAL A 167 93.30 51.99 -99.17
CA VAL A 167 91.96 52.53 -99.48
C VAL A 167 91.47 52.00 -100.83
N LEU A 168 92.35 51.89 -101.83
CA LEU A 168 92.04 51.24 -103.11
C LEU A 168 91.93 49.72 -102.98
N TYR A 169 92.82 49.08 -102.22
CA TYR A 169 92.69 47.66 -101.87
C TYR A 169 91.46 47.41 -100.98
N THR A 170 91.06 48.33 -100.10
CA THR A 170 89.80 48.20 -99.34
C THR A 170 88.58 48.47 -100.20
N LEU A 171 88.63 49.36 -101.20
CA LEU A 171 87.53 49.52 -102.17
C LEU A 171 87.41 48.29 -103.08
N ASP A 172 88.53 47.73 -103.54
CA ASP A 172 88.56 46.50 -104.32
C ASP A 172 88.13 45.28 -103.48
N ASN A 173 88.62 45.14 -102.24
CA ASN A 173 88.10 44.16 -101.29
C ASN A 173 86.62 44.43 -100.97
N LEU A 174 86.17 45.69 -100.87
CA LEU A 174 84.77 46.00 -100.59
C LEU A 174 83.89 45.56 -101.76
N CYS A 175 84.22 45.94 -102.98
CA CYS A 175 83.40 45.69 -104.16
C CYS A 175 83.51 44.25 -104.66
N ASN A 176 84.71 43.65 -104.65
CA ASN A 176 84.95 42.32 -105.24
C ASN A 176 84.92 41.16 -104.24
N LYS A 177 85.03 41.41 -102.92
CA LYS A 177 84.92 40.35 -101.89
C LYS A 177 83.81 40.60 -100.88
N SER A 178 83.80 41.76 -100.23
CA SER A 178 82.86 42.07 -99.15
C SER A 178 81.42 42.22 -99.65
N PHE A 179 81.19 42.79 -100.83
CA PHE A 179 79.86 42.94 -101.40
C PHE A 179 79.26 41.58 -101.76
N PRO A 180 79.94 40.71 -102.53
CA PRO A 180 79.47 39.35 -102.79
C PRO A 180 79.31 38.51 -101.52
N GLU A 181 80.18 38.68 -100.52
CA GLU A 181 80.07 37.99 -99.23
C GLU A 181 78.90 38.50 -98.39
N MET A 182 78.64 39.81 -98.40
CA MET A 182 77.47 40.41 -97.74
C MET A 182 76.18 40.06 -98.47
N GLU A 183 76.20 40.00 -99.79
CA GLU A 183 75.07 39.58 -100.64
C GLU A 183 74.78 38.08 -100.44
N ALA A 184 75.81 37.22 -100.38
CA ALA A 184 75.65 35.80 -100.04
C ALA A 184 75.08 35.62 -98.62
N ARG A 185 75.53 36.42 -97.64
CA ARG A 185 74.96 36.43 -96.29
C ARG A 185 73.53 36.94 -96.25
N LEU A 186 73.18 37.95 -97.06
CA LEU A 186 71.82 38.46 -97.18
C LEU A 186 70.90 37.41 -97.82
N CYS A 187 71.35 36.70 -98.85
CA CYS A 187 70.63 35.57 -99.43
C CYS A 187 70.43 34.45 -98.40
N HIS A 188 71.49 34.07 -97.67
CA HIS A 188 71.39 33.08 -96.60
C HIS A 188 70.42 33.50 -95.49
N PHE A 189 70.49 34.74 -95.02
CA PHE A 189 69.55 35.25 -94.01
C PHE A 189 68.12 35.33 -94.57
N SER A 190 67.95 35.63 -95.85
CA SER A 190 66.64 35.62 -96.51
C SER A 190 66.05 34.21 -96.60
N GLU A 191 66.87 33.20 -96.90
CA GLU A 191 66.47 31.79 -96.93
C GLU A 191 66.11 31.29 -95.53
N GLU A 192 66.95 31.55 -94.52
CA GLU A 192 66.66 31.21 -93.12
C GLU A 192 65.39 31.90 -92.60
N LEU A 193 65.17 33.16 -92.96
CA LEU A 193 63.94 33.87 -92.58
C LEU A 193 62.71 33.24 -93.24
N SER A 194 62.82 32.83 -94.51
CA SER A 194 61.76 32.11 -95.22
C SER A 194 61.43 30.79 -94.53
N GLU A 195 62.44 29.95 -94.25
CA GLU A 195 62.26 28.68 -93.52
C GLU A 195 61.64 28.91 -92.14
N GLN A 196 62.10 29.94 -91.41
CA GLN A 196 61.57 30.27 -90.10
C GLN A 196 60.11 30.70 -90.15
N THR A 197 59.70 31.46 -91.18
CA THR A 197 58.28 31.85 -91.36
C THR A 197 57.38 30.66 -91.69
N GLU A 198 57.86 29.69 -92.48
CA GLU A 198 57.11 28.46 -92.78
C GLU A 198 56.92 27.58 -91.54
N ILE A 199 57.96 27.44 -90.72
CA ILE A 199 57.88 26.72 -89.44
C ILE A 199 56.91 27.43 -88.48
N GLN A 200 56.96 28.76 -88.39
CA GLN A 200 56.02 29.54 -87.59
C GLN A 200 54.57 29.38 -88.07
N HIS A 201 54.34 29.41 -89.38
CA HIS A 201 53.01 29.19 -89.96
C HIS A 201 52.49 27.79 -89.65
N SER A 202 53.34 26.76 -89.79
CA SER A 202 53.01 25.37 -89.47
C SER A 202 52.75 25.15 -87.98
N ALA A 203 53.50 25.83 -87.11
CA ALA A 203 53.27 25.81 -85.66
C ALA A 203 51.93 26.47 -85.30
N LEU A 204 51.59 27.60 -85.94
CA LEU A 204 50.33 28.31 -85.74
C LEU A 204 49.12 27.46 -86.17
N GLN A 205 49.19 26.83 -87.35
CA GLN A 205 48.11 25.93 -87.81
C GLN A 205 47.89 24.77 -86.82
N ARG A 206 48.97 24.16 -86.32
CA ARG A 206 48.86 23.09 -85.31
C ARG A 206 48.28 23.59 -83.99
N ALA A 207 48.65 24.79 -83.56
CA ALA A 207 48.07 25.41 -82.36
C ALA A 207 46.58 25.66 -82.53
N GLN A 208 46.14 26.20 -83.67
CA GLN A 208 44.73 26.44 -83.98
C GLN A 208 43.91 25.14 -83.99
N LEU A 209 44.45 24.08 -84.59
CA LEU A 209 43.79 22.76 -84.59
C LEU A 209 43.68 22.20 -83.16
N ALA A 210 44.73 22.34 -82.35
CA ALA A 210 44.71 21.92 -80.96
C ALA A 210 43.70 22.73 -80.13
N GLU A 211 43.59 24.03 -80.36
CA GLU A 211 42.58 24.90 -79.73
C GLU A 211 41.16 24.47 -80.08
N GLN A 212 40.89 24.16 -81.36
CA GLN A 212 39.60 23.61 -81.80
C GLN A 212 39.28 22.28 -81.11
N GLN A 213 40.25 21.36 -81.06
CA GLN A 213 40.07 20.07 -80.37
C GLN A 213 39.78 20.25 -78.88
N VAL A 214 40.46 21.18 -78.21
CA VAL A 214 40.20 21.50 -76.80
C VAL A 214 38.81 22.09 -76.62
N GLN A 215 38.36 22.94 -77.54
CA GLN A 215 37.02 23.53 -77.49
C GLN A 215 35.93 22.47 -77.66
N ASP A 216 36.05 21.57 -78.65
CA ASP A 216 35.14 20.44 -78.85
C ASP A 216 35.08 19.52 -77.62
N LEU A 217 36.24 19.24 -77.02
CA LEU A 217 36.31 18.44 -75.79
C LEU A 217 35.64 19.13 -74.60
N ARG A 218 35.78 20.46 -74.48
CA ARG A 218 35.12 21.24 -73.42
C ARG A 218 33.60 21.21 -73.57
N GLU A 219 33.10 21.42 -74.78
CA GLU A 219 31.66 21.38 -75.06
C GLU A 219 31.08 19.99 -74.77
N ARG A 220 31.80 18.94 -75.16
CA ARG A 220 31.41 17.56 -74.88
C ARG A 220 31.45 17.23 -73.39
N LEU A 221 32.45 17.72 -72.66
CA LEU A 221 32.52 17.59 -71.20
C LEU A 221 31.33 18.27 -70.54
N GLN A 222 31.03 19.51 -70.94
CA GLN A 222 29.90 20.26 -70.40
C GLN A 222 28.56 19.56 -70.67
N ALA A 223 28.37 19.00 -71.86
CA ALA A 223 27.18 18.21 -72.18
C ALA A 223 27.06 16.98 -71.25
N LEU A 224 28.14 16.22 -71.08
CA LEU A 224 28.16 15.06 -70.17
C LEU A 224 27.93 15.44 -68.70
N GLU A 225 28.47 16.57 -68.24
CA GLU A 225 28.23 17.09 -66.89
C GLU A 225 26.75 17.42 -66.69
N THR A 226 26.10 18.05 -67.69
CA THR A 226 24.66 18.33 -67.61
C THR A 226 23.81 17.07 -67.63
N GLU A 227 24.14 16.09 -68.48
CA GLU A 227 23.45 14.79 -68.50
C GLU A 227 23.58 14.08 -67.16
N LEU A 228 24.78 14.04 -66.57
CA LEU A 228 25.02 13.44 -65.26
C LEU A 228 24.19 14.12 -64.16
N LEU A 229 24.19 15.45 -64.12
CA LEU A 229 23.37 16.20 -63.16
C LEU A 229 21.89 15.89 -63.30
N THR A 230 21.37 15.83 -64.53
CA THR A 230 19.95 15.48 -64.75
C THR A 230 19.63 14.04 -64.35
N ALA A 231 20.54 13.10 -64.60
CA ALA A 231 20.41 11.71 -64.18
C ALA A 231 20.41 11.57 -62.65
N ASP A 232 21.30 12.30 -61.95
CA ASP A 232 21.35 12.31 -60.48
C ASP A 232 20.05 12.85 -59.88
N MET A 233 19.52 13.96 -60.43
CA MET A 233 18.23 14.51 -60.02
C MET A 233 17.07 13.52 -60.21
N GLN A 234 17.06 12.77 -61.32
CA GLN A 234 16.05 11.73 -61.57
C GLN A 234 16.19 10.55 -60.61
N HIS A 235 17.43 10.10 -60.35
CA HIS A 235 17.71 9.06 -59.39
C HIS A 235 17.25 9.44 -57.98
N ASP A 236 17.49 10.69 -57.57
CA ASP A 236 17.00 11.20 -56.29
C ASP A 236 15.48 11.27 -56.25
N GLY A 237 14.82 11.78 -57.30
CA GLY A 237 13.35 11.77 -57.39
C GLY A 237 12.76 10.36 -57.23
N LEU A 238 13.35 9.36 -57.89
CA LEU A 238 12.96 7.95 -57.77
C LEU A 238 13.25 7.37 -56.38
N ARG A 239 14.39 7.72 -55.77
CA ARG A 239 14.74 7.29 -54.39
C ARG A 239 13.70 7.79 -53.38
N HIS A 240 13.34 9.06 -53.45
CA HIS A 240 12.31 9.64 -52.59
C HIS A 240 10.96 8.95 -52.82
N SER A 241 10.52 8.76 -54.07
CA SER A 241 9.28 8.04 -54.37
C SER A 241 9.26 6.61 -53.78
N LYS A 242 10.36 5.86 -53.91
CA LYS A 242 10.48 4.51 -53.33
C LYS A 242 10.35 4.50 -51.81
N LEU A 243 10.92 5.49 -51.11
CA LEU A 243 10.80 5.60 -49.66
C LEU A 243 9.35 5.88 -49.25
N HIS A 244 8.65 6.78 -49.95
CA HIS A 244 7.25 7.07 -49.68
C HIS A 244 6.34 5.85 -49.89
N VAL A 245 6.57 5.06 -50.95
CA VAL A 245 5.80 3.83 -51.20
C VAL A 245 6.00 2.81 -50.08
N LYS A 246 7.25 2.57 -49.65
CA LYS A 246 7.55 1.68 -48.52
C LYS A 246 6.91 2.14 -47.21
N PHE A 247 6.93 3.45 -46.96
CA PHE A 247 6.28 4.03 -45.78
C PHE A 247 4.76 3.75 -45.80
N LEU A 248 4.09 3.96 -46.94
CA LEU A 248 2.66 3.66 -47.06
C LEU A 248 2.36 2.16 -46.96
N GLU A 249 3.28 1.28 -47.38
CA GLU A 249 3.20 -0.16 -47.16
C GLU A 249 3.16 -0.52 -45.69
N GLN A 250 4.15 -0.06 -44.94
CA GLN A 250 4.22 -0.27 -43.50
C GLN A 250 3.00 0.31 -42.78
N LEU A 251 2.55 1.49 -43.18
CA LEU A 251 1.39 2.13 -42.57
C LEU A 251 0.09 1.36 -42.87
N SER A 252 -0.03 0.80 -44.09
CA SER A 252 -1.19 -0.03 -44.47
C SER A 252 -1.23 -1.33 -43.69
N GLU A 253 -0.07 -1.97 -43.49
CA GLU A 253 0.07 -3.17 -42.66
C GLU A 253 -0.27 -2.85 -41.19
N MET A 254 0.26 -1.76 -40.65
CA MET A 254 -0.02 -1.32 -39.28
C MET A 254 -1.51 -1.06 -39.06
N MET A 255 -2.19 -0.48 -40.05
CA MET A 255 -3.63 -0.22 -40.02
C MET A 255 -4.50 -1.43 -40.45
N LYS A 256 -3.86 -2.55 -40.82
CA LYS A 256 -4.47 -3.80 -41.30
C LYS A 256 -5.41 -3.61 -42.50
N ILE A 257 -4.96 -2.80 -43.46
CA ILE A 257 -5.65 -2.52 -44.74
C ILE A 257 -4.79 -2.93 -45.94
N ASP A 258 -3.69 -3.63 -45.70
CA ASP A 258 -2.74 -4.13 -46.68
C ASP A 258 -3.43 -4.95 -47.79
N SER A 259 -4.34 -5.85 -47.46
CA SER A 259 -5.08 -6.65 -48.45
C SER A 259 -5.90 -5.83 -49.45
N ILE A 260 -6.37 -4.64 -49.05
CA ILE A 260 -7.13 -3.72 -49.92
C ILE A 260 -6.18 -2.73 -50.60
N ALA A 261 -5.08 -2.36 -49.93
CA ALA A 261 -4.13 -1.38 -50.40
C ALA A 261 -3.22 -1.89 -51.53
N VAL A 262 -3.03 -3.21 -51.66
CA VAL A 262 -2.17 -3.82 -52.71
C VAL A 262 -2.65 -3.49 -54.12
N ASP A 263 -3.98 -3.40 -54.34
CA ASP A 263 -4.58 -3.13 -55.64
C ASP A 263 -4.83 -1.63 -55.90
N LEU A 264 -4.48 -0.76 -54.93
CA LEU A 264 -4.77 0.67 -55.00
C LEU A 264 -3.53 1.48 -55.39
N GLY A 265 -3.74 2.41 -56.33
CA GLY A 265 -2.75 3.45 -56.61
C GLY A 265 -2.48 4.34 -55.39
N PHE A 266 -1.31 4.99 -55.38
CA PHE A 266 -0.79 5.80 -54.28
C PHE A 266 -1.83 6.75 -53.65
N ASP A 267 -2.54 7.53 -54.47
CA ASP A 267 -3.51 8.53 -53.97
C ASP A 267 -4.72 7.89 -53.28
N MET A 268 -5.18 6.74 -53.78
CA MET A 268 -6.30 6.03 -53.19
C MET A 268 -5.89 5.31 -51.91
N ARG A 269 -4.67 4.78 -51.88
CA ARG A 269 -4.08 4.20 -50.68
C ARG A 269 -3.98 5.22 -49.54
N LEU A 270 -3.56 6.45 -49.84
CA LEU A 270 -3.53 7.54 -48.86
C LEU A 270 -4.92 7.88 -48.32
N LYS A 271 -5.93 7.98 -49.20
CA LYS A 271 -7.32 8.22 -48.78
C LYS A 271 -7.88 7.08 -47.94
N LEU A 272 -7.55 5.83 -48.27
CA LEU A 272 -7.95 4.65 -47.52
C LEU A 272 -7.34 4.66 -46.12
N ILE A 273 -6.03 4.94 -46.02
CA ILE A 273 -5.31 5.12 -44.76
C ILE A 273 -5.98 6.18 -43.88
N LEU A 274 -6.27 7.36 -44.44
CA LEU A 274 -6.92 8.44 -43.70
C LEU A 274 -8.32 8.04 -43.21
N SER A 275 -9.12 7.45 -44.09
CA SER A 275 -10.47 6.98 -43.75
C SER A 275 -10.42 5.90 -42.65
N ARG A 276 -9.43 5.01 -42.71
CA ARG A 276 -9.21 3.98 -41.70
C ARG A 276 -8.80 4.58 -40.36
N ALA A 277 -7.91 5.56 -40.36
CA ALA A 277 -7.50 6.27 -39.15
C ALA A 277 -8.69 6.96 -38.48
N GLU A 278 -9.52 7.69 -39.25
CA GLU A 278 -10.74 8.30 -38.74
C GLU A 278 -11.72 7.27 -38.17
N GLN A 279 -11.86 6.12 -38.81
CA GLN A 279 -12.71 5.04 -38.32
C GLN A 279 -12.19 4.49 -36.98
N LEU A 280 -10.90 4.23 -36.86
CA LEU A 280 -10.29 3.74 -35.63
C LEU A 280 -10.49 4.73 -34.48
N VAL A 281 -10.30 6.04 -34.74
CA VAL A 281 -10.54 7.09 -33.76
C VAL A 281 -12.00 7.12 -33.31
N LYS A 282 -12.96 6.99 -34.24
CA LYS A 282 -14.39 6.93 -33.91
C LYS A 282 -14.72 5.70 -33.07
N GLN A 283 -14.18 4.54 -33.43
CA GLN A 283 -14.36 3.28 -32.69
C GLN A 283 -13.80 3.38 -31.26
N GLU A 284 -12.60 3.92 -31.09
CA GLU A 284 -11.97 4.14 -29.78
C GLU A 284 -12.80 5.11 -28.94
N THR A 285 -13.29 6.20 -29.54
CA THR A 285 -14.13 7.18 -28.86
C THR A 285 -15.44 6.54 -28.36
N THR A 286 -16.09 5.72 -29.18
CA THR A 286 -17.31 5.01 -28.77
C THR A 286 -17.04 4.02 -27.64
N ALA A 287 -15.97 3.22 -27.74
CA ALA A 287 -15.59 2.26 -26.71
C ALA A 287 -15.26 2.97 -25.38
N LEU A 288 -14.61 4.14 -25.43
CA LEU A 288 -14.31 4.95 -24.26
C LEU A 288 -15.59 5.46 -23.58
N VAL A 289 -16.58 5.93 -24.35
CA VAL A 289 -17.88 6.37 -23.81
C VAL A 289 -18.62 5.20 -23.15
N GLU A 290 -18.62 4.01 -23.78
CA GLU A 290 -19.21 2.80 -23.22
C GLU A 290 -18.52 2.39 -21.91
N ASN A 291 -17.19 2.36 -21.89
CA ASN A 291 -16.39 2.07 -20.70
C ASN A 291 -16.63 3.06 -19.56
N LYS A 292 -16.77 4.36 -19.89
CA LYS A 292 -17.14 5.40 -18.92
C LYS A 292 -18.53 5.14 -18.34
N SER A 293 -19.50 4.76 -19.18
CA SER A 293 -20.87 4.43 -18.74
C SER A 293 -20.90 3.18 -17.84
N LEU A 294 -20.13 2.14 -18.18
CA LEU A 294 -19.98 0.93 -17.38
C LEU A 294 -19.34 1.24 -16.04
N SER A 295 -18.30 2.08 -16.03
CA SER A 295 -17.63 2.53 -14.80
C SER A 295 -18.59 3.24 -13.86
N TYR A 296 -19.41 4.17 -14.36
CA TYR A 296 -20.45 4.81 -13.54
C TYR A 296 -21.51 3.82 -13.04
N SER A 297 -21.90 2.84 -13.85
CA SER A 297 -22.83 1.79 -13.43
C SER A 297 -22.26 0.93 -12.30
N LEU A 298 -21.00 0.51 -12.42
CA LEU A 298 -20.28 -0.24 -11.38
C LEU A 298 -20.10 0.59 -10.11
N GLN A 299 -19.74 1.87 -10.23
CA GLN A 299 -19.61 2.78 -9.09
C GLN A 299 -20.93 2.92 -8.33
N ARG A 300 -22.07 3.02 -9.03
CA ARG A 300 -23.40 3.03 -8.39
C ARG A 300 -23.71 1.71 -7.69
N LYS A 301 -23.42 0.57 -8.32
CA LYS A 301 -23.61 -0.76 -7.69
C LYS A 301 -22.75 -0.91 -6.43
N LEU A 302 -21.49 -0.47 -6.48
CA LEU A 302 -20.58 -0.48 -5.34
C LEU A 302 -21.12 0.37 -4.18
N LYS A 303 -21.60 1.59 -4.48
CA LYS A 303 -22.22 2.46 -3.47
C LYS A 303 -23.43 1.80 -2.81
N ALA A 304 -24.33 1.22 -3.61
CA ALA A 304 -25.50 0.51 -3.10
C ALA A 304 -25.13 -0.69 -2.21
N GLN A 305 -24.11 -1.48 -2.60
CA GLN A 305 -23.63 -2.59 -1.79
C GLN A 305 -22.98 -2.12 -0.47
N LYS A 306 -22.25 -1.00 -0.50
CA LYS A 306 -21.68 -0.38 0.69
C LYS A 306 -22.77 0.08 1.65
N ASP A 307 -23.77 0.83 1.16
CA ASP A 307 -24.89 1.30 1.96
C ASP A 307 -25.67 0.11 2.57
N GLN A 308 -25.83 -0.98 1.82
CA GLN A 308 -26.44 -2.21 2.31
C GLN A 308 -25.61 -2.88 3.42
N LEU A 309 -24.29 -2.90 3.28
CA LEU A 309 -23.39 -3.45 4.30
C LEU A 309 -23.42 -2.61 5.58
N ASP A 310 -23.39 -1.28 5.46
CA ASP A 310 -23.47 -0.35 6.58
C ASP A 310 -24.80 -0.52 7.34
N SER A 311 -25.92 -0.64 6.61
CA SER A 311 -27.24 -0.92 7.19
C SER A 311 -27.26 -2.25 7.97
N LYS A 312 -26.70 -3.33 7.41
CA LYS A 312 -26.57 -4.62 8.10
C LYS A 312 -25.63 -4.52 9.30
N GLY A 313 -24.55 -3.75 9.20
CA GLY A 313 -23.61 -3.47 10.28
C GLY A 313 -24.30 -2.81 11.47
N LEU A 314 -25.13 -1.79 11.22
CA LEU A 314 -25.95 -1.14 12.24
C LEU A 314 -26.93 -2.14 12.88
N HIS A 315 -27.61 -2.96 12.07
CA HIS A 315 -28.51 -3.99 12.61
C HIS A 315 -27.79 -4.99 13.52
N ILE A 316 -26.58 -5.45 13.13
CA ILE A 316 -25.76 -6.33 13.97
C ILE A 316 -25.38 -5.63 15.29
N GLN A 317 -25.03 -4.33 15.25
CA GLN A 317 -24.74 -3.57 16.48
C GLN A 317 -25.96 -3.48 17.41
N LEU A 318 -27.14 -3.21 16.86
CA LEU A 318 -28.41 -3.20 17.60
C LEU A 318 -28.69 -4.57 18.25
N LEU A 319 -28.52 -5.66 17.50
CA LEU A 319 -28.70 -7.02 18.04
C LEU A 319 -27.68 -7.34 19.14
N ARG A 320 -26.41 -6.98 18.97
CA ARG A 320 -25.37 -7.15 20.00
C ARG A 320 -25.71 -6.39 21.28
N LYS A 321 -26.20 -5.14 21.16
CA LYS A 321 -26.69 -4.36 22.31
C LYS A 321 -27.86 -5.07 22.97
N LYS A 322 -28.83 -5.57 22.20
CA LYS A 322 -29.99 -6.26 22.76
C LYS A 322 -29.63 -7.55 23.48
N VAL A 323 -28.69 -8.32 22.94
CA VAL A 323 -28.16 -9.53 23.60
C VAL A 323 -27.49 -9.16 24.92
N SER A 324 -26.68 -8.09 24.95
CA SER A 324 -26.02 -7.62 26.17
C SER A 324 -27.03 -7.21 27.25
N GLU A 325 -28.08 -6.47 26.87
CA GLU A 325 -29.19 -6.11 27.78
C GLU A 325 -29.91 -7.34 28.33
N LEU A 326 -30.20 -8.34 27.48
CA LEU A 326 -30.87 -9.58 27.90
C LEU A 326 -29.99 -10.42 28.82
N GLU A 327 -28.68 -10.45 28.60
CA GLU A 327 -27.74 -11.12 29.48
C GLU A 327 -27.65 -10.43 30.85
N GLU A 328 -27.64 -9.10 30.88
CA GLU A 328 -27.67 -8.32 32.12
C GLU A 328 -28.96 -8.60 32.90
N GLU A 329 -30.12 -8.47 32.25
CA GLU A 329 -31.43 -8.81 32.83
C GLU A 329 -31.47 -10.25 33.37
N LYS A 330 -30.88 -11.22 32.66
CA LYS A 330 -30.76 -12.60 33.13
C LYS A 330 -29.90 -12.70 34.40
N ARG A 331 -28.76 -12.00 34.45
CA ARG A 331 -27.91 -11.94 35.66
C ARG A 331 -28.68 -11.32 36.83
N SER A 332 -29.42 -10.23 36.60
CA SER A 332 -30.27 -9.58 37.61
C SER A 332 -31.33 -10.52 38.16
N ARG A 333 -32.05 -11.24 37.28
CA ARG A 333 -33.07 -12.22 37.69
C ARG A 333 -32.49 -13.37 38.49
N SER A 334 -31.33 -13.90 38.08
CA SER A 334 -30.64 -14.95 38.83
C SER A 334 -30.24 -14.45 40.23
N ALA A 335 -29.73 -13.22 40.35
CA ALA A 335 -29.40 -12.63 41.65
C ALA A 335 -30.64 -12.49 42.56
N LEU A 336 -31.75 -11.97 42.02
CA LEU A 336 -33.02 -11.86 42.75
C LEU A 336 -33.58 -13.23 43.17
N ALA A 337 -33.40 -14.27 42.36
CA ALA A 337 -33.81 -15.63 42.72
C ALA A 337 -33.02 -16.15 43.92
N VAL A 338 -31.70 -15.93 43.96
CA VAL A 338 -30.85 -16.29 45.10
C VAL A 338 -31.29 -15.53 46.36
N GLU A 339 -31.47 -14.21 46.27
CA GLU A 339 -31.95 -13.39 47.42
C GLU A 339 -33.32 -13.86 47.94
N ARG A 340 -34.22 -14.27 47.04
CA ARG A 340 -35.52 -14.84 47.42
C ARG A 340 -35.36 -16.17 48.16
N ASP A 341 -34.50 -17.05 47.68
CA ASP A 341 -34.26 -18.35 48.31
C ASP A 341 -33.63 -18.16 49.71
N ASP A 342 -32.69 -17.23 49.85
CA ASP A 342 -32.09 -16.85 51.14
C ASP A 342 -33.13 -16.27 52.10
N ALA A 343 -33.98 -15.35 51.63
CA ALA A 343 -35.07 -14.79 52.43
C ALA A 343 -36.09 -15.86 52.85
N GLN A 344 -36.37 -16.85 51.98
CA GLN A 344 -37.24 -17.99 52.33
C GLN A 344 -36.60 -18.90 53.37
N LEU A 345 -35.29 -19.16 53.29
CA LEU A 345 -34.56 -19.95 54.28
C LEU A 345 -34.60 -19.26 55.66
N GLU A 346 -34.35 -17.95 55.70
CA GLU A 346 -34.44 -17.17 56.94
C GLU A 346 -35.87 -17.10 57.49
N ALA A 347 -36.88 -16.93 56.64
CA ALA A 347 -38.28 -16.99 57.06
C ALA A 347 -38.64 -18.35 57.69
N ARG A 348 -38.19 -19.46 57.10
CA ARG A 348 -38.36 -20.81 57.67
C ARG A 348 -37.62 -20.98 59.00
N ARG A 349 -36.42 -20.39 59.14
CA ARG A 349 -35.64 -20.41 60.39
C ARG A 349 -36.35 -19.65 61.50
N LEU A 350 -36.80 -18.43 61.23
CA LEU A 350 -37.58 -17.61 62.15
C LEU A 350 -38.89 -18.29 62.55
N GLN A 351 -39.58 -18.93 61.60
CA GLN A 351 -40.79 -19.70 61.89
C GLN A 351 -40.52 -20.86 62.87
N LYS A 352 -39.42 -21.60 62.70
CA LYS A 352 -39.01 -22.65 63.65
C LYS A 352 -38.69 -22.08 65.03
N GLN A 353 -38.03 -20.93 65.11
CA GLN A 353 -37.78 -20.24 66.38
C GLN A 353 -39.07 -19.79 67.05
N LEU A 354 -40.02 -19.20 66.30
CA LEU A 354 -41.33 -18.84 66.80
C LEU A 354 -42.09 -20.05 67.36
N GLN A 355 -42.06 -21.20 66.68
CA GLN A 355 -42.69 -22.43 67.17
C GLN A 355 -42.05 -22.92 68.48
N ARG A 356 -40.72 -22.88 68.59
CA ARG A 356 -40.00 -23.22 69.83
C ARG A 356 -40.40 -22.31 70.98
N LEU A 357 -40.33 -20.99 70.78
CA LEU A 357 -40.71 -19.99 71.79
C LEU A 357 -42.19 -20.10 72.17
N GLN A 358 -43.09 -20.40 71.24
CA GLN A 358 -44.50 -20.69 71.54
C GLN A 358 -44.66 -21.95 72.39
N GLY A 359 -43.87 -22.99 72.15
CA GLY A 359 -43.84 -24.21 72.95
C GLY A 359 -43.37 -23.93 74.39
N GLU A 360 -42.26 -23.22 74.54
CA GLU A 360 -41.72 -22.79 75.84
C GLU A 360 -42.74 -21.92 76.61
N LEU A 361 -43.40 -20.98 75.91
CA LEU A 361 -44.45 -20.16 76.50
C LEU A 361 -45.63 -21.01 76.99
N LYS A 362 -46.07 -22.00 76.21
CA LYS A 362 -47.14 -22.93 76.61
C LYS A 362 -46.73 -23.77 77.82
N ALA A 363 -45.51 -24.31 77.84
CA ALA A 363 -44.98 -25.07 78.97
C ALA A 363 -44.88 -24.21 80.25
N SER A 364 -44.38 -22.98 80.13
CA SER A 364 -44.35 -22.01 81.24
C SER A 364 -45.75 -21.67 81.74
N ARG A 365 -46.74 -21.50 80.84
CA ARG A 365 -48.15 -21.31 81.23
C ARG A 365 -48.72 -22.53 81.96
N GLN A 366 -48.44 -23.74 81.48
CA GLN A 366 -48.87 -24.99 82.13
C GLN A 366 -48.25 -25.13 83.52
N SER A 367 -46.94 -24.93 83.64
CA SER A 367 -46.25 -24.91 84.93
C SER A 367 -46.81 -23.83 85.86
N LYS A 368 -47.11 -22.63 85.35
CA LYS A 368 -47.77 -21.56 86.12
C LYS A 368 -49.16 -21.97 86.61
N THR A 369 -49.97 -22.61 85.76
CA THR A 369 -51.30 -23.10 86.18
C THR A 369 -51.20 -24.24 87.17
N GLU A 370 -50.23 -25.14 87.02
CA GLU A 370 -49.96 -26.25 87.93
C GLU A 370 -49.49 -25.75 89.29
N LEU A 371 -48.51 -24.84 89.32
CA LEU A 371 -48.10 -24.14 90.54
C LEU A 371 -49.25 -23.38 91.20
N LYS A 372 -50.13 -22.75 90.41
CA LYS A 372 -51.33 -22.08 90.93
C LYS A 372 -52.32 -23.08 91.55
N ALA A 373 -52.48 -24.27 90.97
CA ALA A 373 -53.30 -25.36 91.50
C ALA A 373 -52.67 -26.01 92.75
N GLN A 374 -51.34 -26.19 92.76
CA GLN A 374 -50.62 -26.63 93.95
C GLN A 374 -50.76 -25.60 95.08
N LEU A 375 -50.68 -24.30 94.78
CA LEU A 375 -50.94 -23.22 95.74
C LEU A 375 -52.37 -23.28 96.28
N SER A 376 -53.39 -23.49 95.45
CA SER A 376 -54.77 -23.64 95.93
C SER A 376 -54.93 -24.90 96.78
N HIS A 377 -54.37 -26.03 96.39
CA HIS A 377 -54.41 -27.27 97.19
C HIS A 377 -53.65 -27.13 98.52
N THR A 378 -52.52 -26.41 98.55
CA THR A 378 -51.79 -26.11 99.79
C THR A 378 -52.60 -25.16 100.67
N ASN A 379 -53.35 -24.23 100.07
CA ASN A 379 -54.28 -23.37 100.81
C ASN A 379 -55.49 -24.16 101.34
N GLU A 380 -56.01 -25.14 100.60
CA GLU A 380 -57.08 -26.05 101.04
C GLU A 380 -56.61 -26.98 102.17
N LEU A 381 -55.41 -27.56 102.08
CA LEU A 381 -54.80 -28.32 103.18
C LEU A 381 -54.50 -27.45 104.41
N LYS A 382 -54.28 -26.13 104.24
CA LYS A 382 -54.23 -25.18 105.36
C LYS A 382 -55.60 -24.83 105.94
N VAL A 383 -56.68 -25.00 105.17
CA VAL A 383 -58.08 -24.72 105.55
C VAL A 383 -58.76 -25.95 106.17
N GLU A 384 -58.37 -27.17 105.80
CA GLU A 384 -58.94 -28.43 106.33
C GLU A 384 -58.12 -29.05 107.47
N GLY A 385 -56.96 -28.48 107.78
CA GLY A 385 -56.16 -28.79 108.97
C GLY A 385 -55.93 -27.55 109.83
N ARG A 386 -56.97 -27.00 110.47
CA ARG A 386 -56.79 -26.07 111.60
C ARG A 386 -58.02 -25.92 112.49
N GLY A 387 -58.00 -26.68 113.59
CA GLY A 387 -58.76 -26.42 114.81
C GLY A 387 -57.85 -26.41 116.03
N VAL A 388 -56.84 -25.53 116.09
CA VAL A 388 -56.18 -25.10 117.35
C VAL A 388 -55.75 -23.63 117.19
N ARG A 389 -56.05 -22.89 118.25
CA ARG A 389 -56.04 -21.44 118.41
C ARG A 389 -54.63 -20.95 118.82
N THR A 390 -54.06 -20.02 118.02
CA THR A 390 -53.05 -18.97 118.37
C THR A 390 -51.65 -19.41 118.85
N PRO A 391 -50.58 -18.57 118.76
CA PRO A 391 -50.54 -17.10 118.56
C PRO A 391 -49.56 -16.57 117.47
N MET A 392 -49.84 -15.34 116.98
CA MET A 392 -48.80 -14.41 116.48
C MET A 392 -47.89 -14.07 117.68
N PRO A 393 -46.54 -14.16 117.61
CA PRO A 393 -45.74 -13.02 117.12
C PRO A 393 -44.27 -13.39 116.73
N PHE A 394 -43.89 -13.37 115.45
CA PHE A 394 -42.44 -13.48 115.10
C PHE A 394 -41.99 -12.59 113.92
N PHE A 395 -42.88 -12.26 112.98
CA PHE A 395 -42.52 -11.39 111.85
C PHE A 395 -42.41 -9.90 112.23
N PHE A 396 -43.14 -9.41 113.23
CA PHE A 396 -43.05 -7.99 113.63
C PHE A 396 -41.76 -7.67 114.40
N VAL A 397 -41.19 -8.62 115.14
CA VAL A 397 -39.91 -8.43 115.85
C VAL A 397 -38.75 -8.52 114.85
N GLN A 398 -38.76 -9.50 113.93
CA GLN A 398 -37.74 -9.59 112.88
C GLN A 398 -37.72 -8.39 111.92
N LEU A 399 -38.87 -7.79 111.64
CA LEU A 399 -38.93 -6.62 110.76
C LEU A 399 -38.40 -5.36 111.44
N VAL A 400 -38.64 -5.20 112.75
CA VAL A 400 -38.08 -4.11 113.56
C VAL A 400 -36.57 -4.32 113.79
N ASP A 401 -36.13 -5.55 114.02
CA ASP A 401 -34.71 -5.89 114.11
C ASP A 401 -33.98 -5.68 112.78
N PHE A 402 -34.57 -6.06 111.66
CA PHE A 402 -34.02 -5.77 110.32
C PHE A 402 -34.00 -4.26 110.03
N GLN A 403 -35.06 -3.54 110.39
CA GLN A 403 -35.12 -2.08 110.26
C GLN A 403 -34.00 -1.41 111.08
N MET A 404 -33.74 -1.88 112.30
CA MET A 404 -32.66 -1.40 113.15
C MET A 404 -31.28 -1.73 112.57
N VAL A 405 -31.06 -2.96 112.06
CA VAL A 405 -29.79 -3.37 111.45
C VAL A 405 -29.49 -2.59 110.17
N VAL A 406 -30.48 -2.40 109.29
CA VAL A 406 -30.31 -1.62 108.04
C VAL A 406 -30.11 -0.14 108.35
N SER A 407 -30.80 0.43 109.34
CA SER A 407 -30.59 1.82 109.78
C SER A 407 -29.17 2.02 110.33
N LYS A 408 -28.64 1.03 111.07
CA LYS A 408 -27.27 1.03 111.59
C LYS A 408 -26.21 0.86 110.49
N MET A 409 -26.47 0.03 109.47
CA MET A 409 -25.59 -0.12 108.29
C MET A 409 -25.57 1.12 107.38
N LEU A 410 -26.63 1.93 107.40
CA LEU A 410 -26.74 3.18 106.63
C LEU A 410 -26.19 4.41 107.38
N GLY A 411 -25.67 4.25 108.60
CA GLY A 411 -24.94 5.29 109.34
C GLY A 411 -25.82 6.39 109.96
N VAL A 412 -27.07 6.10 110.34
CA VAL A 412 -27.99 7.07 110.94
C VAL A 412 -28.02 6.92 112.47
N ASP A 413 -27.58 7.95 113.21
CA ASP A 413 -27.38 7.92 114.67
C ASP A 413 -28.69 7.87 115.52
N ASP A 414 -28.58 7.21 116.67
CA ASP A 414 -29.61 6.68 117.61
C ASP A 414 -30.57 7.69 118.30
N THR A 415 -30.93 8.83 117.70
CA THR A 415 -31.83 9.81 118.38
C THR A 415 -33.13 10.18 117.66
N ASN A 416 -33.50 9.53 116.56
CA ASN A 416 -34.80 9.75 115.91
C ASN A 416 -35.50 8.44 115.49
N LEU A 417 -36.25 7.85 116.42
CA LEU A 417 -37.18 6.74 116.15
C LEU A 417 -38.43 7.26 115.41
N ALA A 418 -38.35 7.44 114.09
CA ALA A 418 -39.49 7.37 113.15
C ALA A 418 -39.06 7.60 111.68
N LEU A 419 -38.06 6.89 111.16
CA LEU A 419 -37.81 6.87 109.71
C LEU A 419 -38.82 5.92 109.03
N PRO A 420 -39.71 6.42 108.14
CA PRO A 420 -40.67 5.57 107.44
C PRO A 420 -39.96 4.67 106.42
N ASN A 421 -40.49 3.46 106.19
CA ASN A 421 -39.88 2.45 105.31
C ASN A 421 -39.56 2.96 103.89
N TYR A 422 -40.29 3.95 103.37
CA TYR A 422 -40.04 4.49 102.04
C TYR A 422 -38.71 5.26 101.93
N GLU A 423 -38.19 5.84 103.02
CA GLU A 423 -36.89 6.54 103.01
C GLU A 423 -35.71 5.57 103.03
N ILE A 424 -35.84 4.48 103.77
CA ILE A 424 -34.86 3.37 103.77
C ILE A 424 -34.76 2.75 102.37
N ILE A 425 -35.91 2.52 101.72
CA ILE A 425 -35.97 2.00 100.34
C ILE A 425 -35.31 3.00 99.37
N LYS A 426 -35.57 4.30 99.50
CA LYS A 426 -35.01 5.33 98.63
C LYS A 426 -33.47 5.43 98.76
N LEU A 427 -32.94 5.30 99.98
CA LEU A 427 -31.49 5.26 100.22
C LEU A 427 -30.84 4.01 99.61
N LEU A 428 -31.45 2.84 99.77
CA LEU A 428 -30.99 1.59 99.13
C LEU A 428 -31.06 1.64 97.61
N GLU A 429 -32.11 2.24 97.03
CA GLU A 429 -32.23 2.46 95.59
C GLU A 429 -31.14 3.41 95.08
N THR A 430 -30.78 4.44 95.84
CA THR A 430 -29.69 5.37 95.47
C THR A 430 -28.34 4.66 95.49
N LEU A 431 -28.11 3.78 96.49
CA LEU A 431 -26.88 2.98 96.58
C LEU A 431 -26.79 1.97 95.42
N LEU A 432 -27.88 1.30 95.08
CA LEU A 432 -27.95 0.35 93.94
C LEU A 432 -27.80 1.06 92.58
N HIS A 433 -28.37 2.26 92.41
CA HIS A 433 -28.21 3.05 91.18
C HIS A 433 -26.77 3.53 91.00
N SER A 434 -26.08 3.92 92.07
CA SER A 434 -24.66 4.30 92.00
C SER A 434 -23.76 3.14 91.53
N HIS A 435 -24.07 1.91 91.96
CA HIS A 435 -23.34 0.70 91.55
C HIS A 435 -23.65 0.25 90.11
N HIS A 436 -24.88 0.48 89.61
CA HIS A 436 -25.23 0.21 88.21
C HIS A 436 -24.62 1.23 87.23
N HIS A 437 -24.48 2.49 87.63
CA HIS A 437 -23.83 3.51 86.79
C HIS A 437 -22.32 3.29 86.63
N HIS A 438 -21.64 2.72 87.63
CA HIS A 438 -20.21 2.38 87.51
C HIS A 438 -19.95 1.20 86.56
N HIS A 439 -20.89 0.27 86.40
CA HIS A 439 -20.69 -0.92 85.55
C HIS A 439 -20.93 -0.68 84.05
N LEU A 440 -21.67 0.38 83.69
CA LEU A 440 -21.99 0.75 82.30
C LEU A 440 -20.95 1.69 81.65
N LEU A 441 -20.05 2.29 82.43
CA LEU A 441 -19.02 3.20 81.92
C LEU A 441 -17.70 2.52 81.49
N HIS A 442 -17.52 1.21 81.76
CA HIS A 442 -16.25 0.50 81.48
C HIS A 442 -16.26 -0.48 80.29
N HIS A 443 -17.36 -0.64 79.54
CA HIS A 443 -17.40 -1.56 78.38
C HIS A 443 -17.99 -0.96 77.09
N HIS A 444 -17.40 0.14 76.60
CA HIS A 444 -17.55 0.55 75.20
C HIS A 444 -16.20 0.91 74.57
N VAL A 445 -15.53 -0.10 74.02
CA VAL A 445 -14.61 0.08 72.88
C VAL A 445 -15.06 -0.89 71.79
N ASN A 446 -15.47 -0.30 70.66
CA ASN A 446 -15.72 -0.92 69.34
C ASN A 446 -16.83 -1.98 69.20
N MET A 447 -18.03 -1.54 68.79
CA MET A 447 -18.64 -1.98 67.51
C MET A 447 -19.95 -1.21 67.21
N PRO A 448 -20.19 -0.73 65.97
CA PRO A 448 -21.43 -0.04 65.62
C PRO A 448 -22.58 -1.03 65.42
N TRP A 449 -23.66 -0.85 66.16
CA TRP A 449 -24.92 -1.56 65.92
C TRP A 449 -25.74 -0.82 64.84
N HIS A 450 -25.93 -1.47 63.69
CA HIS A 450 -26.86 -1.00 62.65
C HIS A 450 -28.25 -1.61 62.86
N CYS A 451 -29.29 -0.76 62.87
CA CYS A 451 -30.69 -1.16 63.04
C CYS A 451 -31.38 -1.42 61.67
N PRO A 452 -32.01 -2.60 61.45
CA PRO A 452 -32.45 -3.03 60.12
C PRO A 452 -33.92 -2.71 59.79
N THR A 453 -34.39 -1.46 59.93
CA THR A 453 -35.78 -1.16 59.50
C THR A 453 -36.09 0.23 58.96
N HIS A 454 -35.11 1.09 58.66
CA HIS A 454 -35.39 2.34 57.95
C HIS A 454 -34.34 2.63 56.86
N GLN A 455 -34.79 2.58 55.61
CA GLN A 455 -34.02 2.84 54.41
C GLN A 455 -34.62 4.06 53.69
N ARG A 456 -34.17 5.27 54.06
CA ARG A 456 -33.93 6.45 53.19
C ARG A 456 -33.77 7.72 54.02
N PRO A 457 -32.69 8.48 53.83
CA PRO A 457 -32.70 9.91 54.13
C PRO A 457 -33.25 10.67 52.93
N HIS A 458 -34.22 11.55 53.22
CA HIS A 458 -34.57 12.65 52.36
C HIS A 458 -33.38 13.61 52.20
N ARG A 459 -33.18 14.05 50.96
CA ARG A 459 -32.24 15.09 50.54
C ARG A 459 -32.59 16.43 51.21
N PRO A 460 -31.64 17.16 51.80
CA PRO A 460 -31.76 18.61 51.94
C PRO A 460 -31.18 19.28 50.70
N GLN A 461 -31.87 20.34 50.29
CA GLN A 461 -31.53 21.19 49.18
C GLN A 461 -30.99 22.50 49.79
N ILE A 462 -30.06 23.14 49.08
CA ILE A 462 -29.83 24.61 48.99
C ILE A 462 -28.58 25.22 49.68
N LEU A 463 -27.84 25.94 48.81
CA LEU A 463 -26.92 27.10 48.92
C LEU A 463 -25.48 26.98 49.49
N ASP A 464 -24.55 27.18 48.55
CA ASP A 464 -23.60 28.31 48.46
C ASP A 464 -22.08 28.15 48.70
N LEU A 465 -21.39 28.79 47.74
CA LEU A 465 -20.07 29.40 47.71
C LEU A 465 -18.77 28.55 47.63
N HIS A 466 -18.24 28.52 46.40
CA HIS A 466 -17.02 29.21 45.95
C HIS A 466 -15.60 28.69 46.30
N HIS A 467 -14.77 28.73 45.23
CA HIS A 467 -13.29 28.76 45.15
C HIS A 467 -12.57 27.41 45.39
N THR A 468 -11.59 26.95 44.61
CA THR A 468 -10.74 27.54 43.56
C THR A 468 -9.90 26.42 42.92
N SER A 469 -9.46 26.66 41.68
CA SER A 469 -8.17 26.22 41.08
C SER A 469 -7.97 24.71 40.84
N SER A 470 -7.33 24.21 39.78
CA SER A 470 -6.64 24.81 38.64
C SER A 470 -6.06 23.66 37.81
N LEU A 471 -6.17 23.75 36.48
CA LEU A 471 -5.23 23.26 35.43
C LEU A 471 -4.91 21.73 35.41
N ASP A 472 -4.81 21.02 34.28
CA ASP A 472 -4.35 21.45 32.98
C ASP A 472 -4.85 20.57 31.82
N LEU A 473 -4.86 21.20 30.65
CA LEU A 473 -5.11 20.66 29.31
C LEU A 473 -3.80 20.25 28.65
N SER A 474 -3.80 19.15 27.87
CA SER A 474 -3.14 19.01 26.55
C SER A 474 -3.39 17.57 26.06
N ALA A 475 -3.99 17.24 24.92
CA ALA A 475 -4.02 17.79 23.57
C ALA A 475 -2.65 17.82 22.89
N SER A 476 -2.32 16.73 22.18
CA SER A 476 -1.25 16.68 21.18
C SER A 476 -1.83 16.28 19.84
N ARG A 477 -2.00 17.28 18.97
CA ARG A 477 -2.25 17.18 17.54
C ARG A 477 -1.27 18.15 16.87
N SER A 478 -0.43 17.65 15.97
CA SER A 478 0.34 18.45 14.99
C SER A 478 0.84 17.45 13.92
N THR A 479 0.26 17.33 12.73
CA THR A 479 0.40 18.16 11.50
C THR A 479 1.83 18.48 11.10
N PHE A 480 2.24 17.97 9.93
CA PHE A 480 3.03 18.59 8.85
C PHE A 480 2.86 17.68 7.61
N GLN A 481 2.88 18.12 6.34
CA GLN A 481 2.41 19.30 5.61
C GLN A 481 2.60 18.89 4.13
N ASP A 482 1.58 19.10 3.30
CA ASP A 482 1.51 18.67 1.91
C ASP A 482 1.73 19.92 1.04
N ASP A 483 2.84 19.97 0.30
CA ASP A 483 3.17 21.07 -0.61
C ASP A 483 2.88 20.65 -2.05
N ALA A 484 1.84 21.25 -2.63
CA ALA A 484 1.51 21.20 -4.05
C ALA A 484 2.11 22.43 -4.75
N VAL A 485 2.87 22.18 -5.83
CA VAL A 485 3.30 23.21 -6.79
C VAL A 485 2.44 23.08 -8.06
N PRO A 486 1.88 24.17 -8.61
CA PRO A 486 1.29 24.17 -9.94
C PRO A 486 2.34 24.53 -10.98
N PHE A 487 2.42 23.76 -12.06
CA PHE A 487 3.13 24.17 -13.28
C PHE A 487 2.14 24.30 -14.42
N GLN A 488 2.21 25.47 -15.06
CA GLN A 488 1.43 25.93 -16.20
C GLN A 488 2.45 26.51 -17.18
N GLU A 489 2.49 26.02 -18.42
CA GLU A 489 3.12 26.56 -19.65
C GLU A 489 3.11 25.41 -20.68
N ALA A 490 3.00 25.57 -21.99
CA ALA A 490 2.60 26.63 -22.91
C ALA A 490 2.26 25.92 -24.24
#